data_AF-A0A954GB03-F1
#
_entry.id   AF-A0A954GB03-F1
#
_cell.length_a   1.000
_cell.length_b   1.000
_cell.length_c   1.000
_cell.angle_alpha   90.00
_cell.angle_beta   90.00
_cell.angle_gamma   90.00
#
_symmetry.space_group_name_H-M   'P 1'
#
loop_
_entity.id
_entity.type
_entity.pdbx_description
1 polymer ?
#
loop_
_entity_poly.entity_id
_entity_poly.type
_entity_poly.pdbx_seq_one_letter_code
_entity_poly.pdbx_strand_id
1 'polypeptide(L)'
;HPNVKFPEFAWSGDYLQEDGAFWWLFEYIFTPLSATMFALLAFYISSAAFRASRAKNTEATILLIIAVIILLGRTYASVWLTGWLPDEFILGDSGIKYSDFNLQNLSEVIMENFTTAGMRAIKIGIALGVASTSLKVLLGVDRSYLGSDQEV
;
A
#
# COMPACT_ATOMS: atom_id res chain seq x y z
N HIS A 1 17.97 11.81 32.67
CA HIS A 1 18.23 12.56 33.91
C HIS A 1 17.69 11.86 35.15
N PRO A 2 18.49 11.71 36.23
CA PRO A 2 18.00 11.17 37.49
C PRO A 2 17.02 12.15 38.17
N ASN A 3 15.99 11.62 38.82
CA ASN A 3 14.98 12.41 39.52
C ASN A 3 15.61 13.19 40.67
N VAL A 4 15.17 14.44 40.84
CA VAL A 4 15.63 15.35 41.91
C VAL A 4 15.52 14.75 43.32
N LYS A 5 14.62 13.77 43.53
CA LYS A 5 14.46 13.05 44.81
C LYS A 5 15.42 11.88 45.00
N PHE A 6 15.95 11.31 43.92
CA PHE A 6 16.83 10.12 43.95
C PHE A 6 17.95 10.28 42.91
N PRO A 7 18.90 11.22 43.14
CA PRO A 7 19.92 11.61 42.16
C PRO A 7 20.95 10.51 41.88
N GLU A 8 21.10 9.55 42.79
CA GLU A 8 22.05 8.44 42.72
C GLU A 8 21.62 7.32 41.77
N PHE A 9 20.33 7.27 41.39
CA PHE A 9 19.81 6.29 40.44
C PHE A 9 19.60 6.95 39.09
N ALA A 10 20.48 6.64 38.11
CA ALA A 10 20.47 7.26 36.77
C ALA A 10 19.12 7.16 36.03
N TRP A 11 18.30 6.16 36.37
CA TRP A 11 17.05 5.80 35.71
C TRP A 11 15.79 6.21 36.50
N SER A 12 15.94 6.97 37.59
CA SER A 12 14.82 7.37 38.46
C SER A 12 13.96 8.52 37.92
N GLY A 13 14.34 9.10 36.77
CA GLY A 13 13.69 10.24 36.12
C GLY A 13 12.20 10.03 35.83
N ASP A 14 11.46 11.14 35.67
CA ASP A 14 10.03 11.11 35.36
C ASP A 14 9.78 10.42 34.01
N TYR A 15 8.66 9.70 33.87
CA TYR A 15 8.35 8.89 32.68
C TYR A 15 8.06 9.74 31.43
N LEU A 16 7.75 11.03 31.60
CA LEU A 16 7.55 12.00 30.52
C LEU A 16 8.79 12.83 30.19
N GLN A 17 9.89 12.68 30.93
CA GLN A 17 11.10 13.45 30.67
C GLN A 17 11.95 12.80 29.58
N GLU A 18 12.44 13.65 28.66
CA GLU A 18 13.55 13.28 27.78
C GLU A 18 14.72 12.79 28.62
N ASP A 19 15.34 11.69 28.18
CA ASP A 19 16.48 11.04 28.85
C ASP A 19 16.13 10.24 30.14
N GLY A 20 14.85 9.97 30.38
CA GLY A 20 14.38 8.99 31.37
C GLY A 20 14.52 7.53 30.91
N ALA A 21 14.30 6.57 31.81
CA ALA A 21 14.39 5.14 31.49
C ALA A 21 13.39 4.71 30.40
N PHE A 22 12.18 5.27 30.42
CA PHE A 22 11.16 5.00 29.40
C PHE A 22 11.53 5.59 28.04
N TRP A 23 12.11 6.80 28.01
CA TRP A 23 12.59 7.42 26.78
C TRP A 23 13.71 6.60 26.13
N TRP A 24 14.68 6.11 26.92
CA TRP A 24 15.73 5.21 26.42
C TRP A 24 15.16 3.93 25.81
N LEU A 25 14.19 3.30 26.47
CA LEU A 25 13.51 2.12 25.96
C LEU A 25 12.79 2.42 24.63
N PHE A 26 12.07 3.54 24.56
CA PHE A 26 11.39 3.95 23.35
C PHE A 26 12.38 4.18 22.20
N GLU A 27 13.42 4.98 22.41
CA GLU A 27 14.35 5.39 21.37
C GLU A 27 15.26 4.25 20.89
N TYR A 28 15.75 3.40 21.81
CA TYR A 28 16.70 2.34 21.46
C TYR A 28 16.05 0.98 21.21
N ILE A 29 14.78 0.80 21.56
CA ILE A 29 14.06 -0.46 21.29
C ILE A 29 12.90 -0.20 20.33
N PHE A 30 11.96 0.69 20.67
CA PHE A 30 10.75 0.86 19.87
C PHE A 30 11.01 1.52 18.51
N THR A 31 11.76 2.63 18.48
CA THR A 31 12.12 3.34 17.25
C THR A 31 12.83 2.40 16.23
N PRO A 32 13.90 1.66 16.57
CA PRO A 32 14.53 0.75 15.61
C PRO A 32 13.65 -0.44 15.25
N LEU A 33 12.82 -0.98 16.16
CA LEU A 33 11.87 -2.04 15.81
C LEU A 33 10.85 -1.54 14.76
N SER A 34 10.32 -0.33 14.94
CA SER A 34 9.44 0.27 13.94
C SER A 34 10.14 0.49 12.59
N ALA A 35 11.41 0.93 12.61
CA ALA A 35 12.22 1.11 11.42
C ALA A 35 12.47 -0.22 10.70
N THR A 36 12.78 -1.30 11.42
CA THR A 36 12.94 -2.64 10.82
C THR A 36 11.64 -3.14 10.20
N MET A 37 10.49 -2.86 10.81
CA MET A 37 9.19 -3.21 10.23
C MET A 37 8.96 -2.47 8.91
N PHE A 38 9.24 -1.17 8.85
CA PHE A 38 9.14 -0.40 7.60
C PHE A 38 10.17 -0.82 6.56
N ALA A 39 11.41 -1.15 6.96
CA ALA A 39 12.45 -1.64 6.06
C ALA A 39 12.06 -2.98 5.43
N LEU A 40 11.51 -3.91 6.22
CA LEU A 40 10.98 -5.17 5.71
C LEU A 40 9.82 -4.94 4.74
N LEU A 41 8.85 -4.10 5.10
CA LEU A 41 7.74 -3.75 4.20
C LEU A 41 8.24 -3.14 2.89
N ALA A 42 9.18 -2.18 2.96
CA ALA A 42 9.77 -1.57 1.77
C ALA A 42 10.48 -2.60 0.88
N PHE A 43 11.25 -3.51 1.48
CA PHE A 43 11.91 -4.59 0.75
C PHE A 43 10.91 -5.57 0.12
N TYR A 44 9.86 -5.97 0.84
CA TYR A 44 8.81 -6.84 0.31
C TYR A 44 8.02 -6.19 -0.82
N ILE A 45 7.63 -4.92 -0.67
CA ILE A 45 6.94 -4.16 -1.72
C ILE A 45 7.82 -4.04 -2.95
N SER A 46 9.09 -3.69 -2.78
CA SER A 46 10.06 -3.61 -3.88
C SER A 46 10.20 -4.97 -4.59
N SER A 47 10.37 -6.07 -3.85
CA SER A 47 10.47 -7.42 -4.40
C SER A 47 9.21 -7.88 -5.13
N ALA A 48 8.03 -7.61 -4.56
CA ALA A 48 6.74 -7.89 -5.20
C ALA A 48 6.55 -7.05 -6.46
N ALA A 49 6.91 -5.77 -6.43
CA ALA A 49 6.81 -4.86 -7.57
C ALA A 49 7.73 -5.29 -8.72
N PHE A 50 8.98 -5.67 -8.45
CA PHE A 50 9.89 -6.20 -9.47
C PHE A 50 9.37 -7.52 -10.08
N ARG A 51 8.74 -8.36 -9.27
CA ARG A 51 8.12 -9.60 -9.76
C ARG A 51 6.85 -9.34 -10.59
N ALA A 52 6.04 -8.36 -10.19
CA ALA A 52 4.77 -8.01 -10.83
C ALA A 52 4.97 -7.19 -12.12
N SER A 53 5.99 -6.33 -12.16
CA SER A 53 6.31 -5.46 -13.30
C SER A 53 7.22 -6.11 -14.34
N ARG A 54 7.38 -7.44 -14.31
CA ARG A 54 8.21 -8.17 -15.28
C ARG A 54 7.44 -8.34 -16.59
N ALA A 55 7.80 -7.56 -17.61
CA ALA A 55 7.27 -7.66 -18.97
C ALA A 55 7.69 -8.99 -19.64
N LYS A 56 6.86 -10.01 -19.48
CA LYS A 56 7.11 -11.39 -19.95
C LYS A 56 6.15 -11.83 -21.06
N ASN A 57 5.07 -11.08 -21.28
CA ASN A 57 4.07 -11.30 -22.31
C ASN A 57 3.52 -9.95 -22.78
N THR A 58 2.92 -9.93 -23.98
CA THR A 58 2.35 -8.71 -24.59
C THR A 58 1.35 -8.02 -23.67
N GLU A 59 0.55 -8.81 -22.93
CA GLU A 59 -0.41 -8.30 -21.95
C GLU A 59 0.26 -7.59 -20.76
N ALA A 60 1.32 -8.16 -20.16
CA ALA A 60 2.03 -7.49 -19.06
C ALA A 60 2.76 -6.23 -19.53
N THR A 61 3.23 -6.19 -20.77
CA THR A 61 3.81 -4.96 -21.34
C THR A 61 2.76 -3.85 -21.45
N ILE A 62 1.55 -4.18 -21.90
CA ILE A 62 0.43 -3.23 -21.94
C ILE A 62 0.09 -2.74 -20.53
N LEU A 63 0.01 -3.63 -19.54
CA LEU A 63 -0.22 -3.25 -18.14
C LEU A 63 0.89 -2.37 -17.58
N LEU A 64 2.15 -2.63 -17.93
CA LEU A 64 3.28 -1.81 -17.50
C LEU A 64 3.20 -0.40 -18.10
N ILE A 65 2.89 -0.29 -19.39
CA ILE A 65 2.67 1.00 -20.05
C ILE A 65 1.52 1.76 -19.39
N ILE A 66 0.40 1.09 -19.13
CA ILE A 66 -0.75 1.68 -18.42
C ILE A 66 -0.34 2.18 -17.03
N ALA A 67 0.43 1.40 -16.27
CA ALA A 67 0.90 1.79 -14.95
C ALA A 67 1.80 3.04 -14.99
N VAL A 68 2.69 3.14 -15.98
CA VAL A 68 3.52 4.33 -16.19
C VAL A 68 2.68 5.55 -16.54
N ILE A 69 1.68 5.38 -17.41
CA ILE A 69 0.75 6.46 -17.80
C ILE A 69 -0.05 6.96 -16.58
N ILE A 70 -0.59 6.06 -15.75
CA ILE A 70 -1.31 6.42 -14.53
C ILE A 70 -0.41 7.18 -13.56
N LEU A 71 0.83 6.72 -13.35
CA LEU A 71 1.78 7.39 -12.46
C LEU A 71 2.07 8.82 -12.93
N LEU A 72 2.29 9.01 -14.24
CA LEU A 72 2.54 10.33 -14.82
C LEU A 72 1.29 11.23 -14.81
N GLY A 73 0.09 10.67 -15.02
CA GLY A 73 -1.17 11.39 -14.97
C GLY A 73 -1.60 11.83 -13.57
N ARG A 74 -1.14 11.14 -12.51
CA ARG A 74 -1.49 11.42 -11.10
C ARG A 74 -0.43 12.23 -10.35
N THR A 75 0.74 12.45 -10.94
CA THR A 75 1.83 13.24 -10.33
C THR A 75 1.90 14.63 -10.96
N TYR A 76 2.55 15.58 -10.27
CA TYR A 76 2.79 16.95 -10.77
C TYR A 76 3.54 17.02 -12.12
N ALA A 77 4.10 15.90 -12.58
CA ALA A 77 4.68 15.78 -13.91
C ALA A 77 3.63 15.97 -15.02
N SER A 78 2.34 15.71 -14.78
CA SER A 78 1.27 15.92 -15.75
C SER A 78 1.21 17.38 -16.21
N VAL A 79 1.17 18.31 -15.25
CA VAL A 79 1.07 19.76 -15.49
C VAL A 79 2.33 20.29 -16.17
N TRP A 80 3.52 19.79 -15.81
CA TRP A 80 4.76 20.20 -16.46
C TRP A 80 4.85 19.72 -17.92
N LEU A 81 4.40 18.49 -18.21
CA LEU A 81 4.48 17.89 -19.54
C LEU A 81 3.39 18.41 -20.50
N THR A 82 2.26 18.88 -19.99
CA THR A 82 1.10 19.32 -20.80
C THR A 82 0.76 20.80 -20.65
N GLY A 83 1.38 21.52 -19.71
CA GLY A 83 1.12 22.95 -19.49
C GLY A 83 1.60 23.88 -20.60
N TRP A 84 2.27 23.35 -21.62
CA TRP A 84 2.66 24.07 -22.84
C TRP A 84 1.71 23.83 -24.02
N LEU A 85 0.72 22.93 -23.89
CA LEU A 85 -0.29 22.74 -24.93
C LEU A 85 -1.31 23.90 -24.89
N PRO A 86 -1.55 24.62 -26.00
CA PRO A 86 -2.58 25.64 -26.08
C PRO A 86 -3.99 25.02 -26.12
N ASP A 87 -4.95 25.65 -25.44
CA ASP A 87 -6.34 25.19 -25.25
C ASP A 87 -7.19 25.20 -26.54
N GLU A 88 -6.64 25.55 -27.70
CA GLU A 88 -7.42 26.09 -28.84
C GLU A 88 -7.39 25.29 -30.16
N PHE A 89 -6.58 24.25 -30.35
CA PHE A 89 -6.37 23.69 -31.71
C PHE A 89 -7.34 22.57 -32.13
N ILE A 90 -8.60 22.89 -32.41
CA ILE A 90 -9.68 21.96 -32.85
C ILE A 90 -9.36 21.10 -34.12
N LEU A 91 -9.79 19.83 -34.09
CA LEU A 91 -10.28 19.10 -35.27
C LEU A 91 -11.80 18.85 -35.13
N GLY A 92 -12.62 19.68 -35.79
CA GLY A 92 -14.04 19.45 -36.11
C GLY A 92 -15.08 19.40 -34.97
N ASP A 93 -16.08 20.30 -35.04
CA ASP A 93 -17.49 20.27 -34.57
C ASP A 93 -18.03 19.08 -33.75
N SER A 94 -17.31 18.64 -32.72
CA SER A 94 -17.69 17.47 -31.91
C SER A 94 -17.28 17.60 -30.43
N GLY A 95 -17.13 18.82 -29.90
CA GLY A 95 -16.99 19.05 -28.45
C GLY A 95 -15.80 18.41 -27.73
N ILE A 96 -14.87 17.75 -28.43
CA ILE A 96 -13.68 17.12 -27.85
C ILE A 96 -12.53 18.14 -27.90
N LYS A 97 -12.04 18.55 -26.73
CA LYS A 97 -10.92 19.49 -26.59
C LYS A 97 -9.60 18.73 -26.43
N TYR A 98 -8.49 19.34 -26.81
CA TYR A 98 -7.15 18.76 -26.56
C TYR A 98 -6.78 18.78 -25.08
N SER A 99 -7.46 19.62 -24.28
CA SER A 99 -7.45 19.53 -22.82
C SER A 99 -7.94 18.18 -22.30
N ASP A 100 -8.73 17.44 -23.09
CA ASP A 100 -9.31 16.16 -22.69
C ASP A 100 -8.32 14.98 -22.92
N PHE A 101 -7.27 15.17 -23.73
CA PHE A 101 -6.18 14.21 -23.91
C PHE A 101 -5.01 14.41 -22.93
N ASN A 102 -5.18 15.28 -21.93
CA ASN A 102 -4.19 15.41 -20.86
C ASN A 102 -4.01 14.06 -20.15
N LEU A 103 -2.77 13.70 -19.80
CA LEU A 103 -2.48 12.46 -19.05
C LEU A 103 -3.32 12.36 -17.77
N GLN A 104 -3.74 13.50 -17.23
CA GLN A 104 -4.69 13.61 -16.13
C GLN A 104 -6.04 12.92 -16.41
N ASN A 105 -6.69 13.23 -17.54
CA ASN A 105 -8.01 12.71 -17.89
C ASN A 105 -7.95 11.23 -18.30
N LEU A 106 -6.89 10.82 -18.99
CA LEU A 106 -6.67 9.41 -19.31
C LEU A 106 -6.50 8.57 -18.04
N SER A 107 -5.74 9.07 -17.06
CA SER A 107 -5.64 8.41 -15.76
C SER A 107 -6.98 8.42 -15.02
N GLU A 108 -7.80 9.46 -15.18
CA GLU A 108 -9.10 9.57 -14.54
C GLU A 108 -10.08 8.52 -15.07
N VAL A 109 -10.22 8.38 -16.39
CA VAL A 109 -11.09 7.36 -17.01
C VAL A 109 -10.71 5.94 -16.57
N ILE A 110 -9.40 5.65 -16.49
CA ILE A 110 -8.92 4.33 -16.04
C ILE A 110 -9.23 4.12 -14.54
N MET A 111 -9.09 5.15 -13.71
CA MET A 111 -9.35 5.04 -12.28
C MET A 111 -10.85 4.96 -11.97
N GLU A 112 -11.65 5.81 -12.61
CA GLU A 112 -13.09 5.93 -12.38
C GLU A 112 -13.81 4.65 -12.80
N ASN A 113 -13.54 4.13 -13.99
CA ASN A 113 -14.28 3.00 -14.51
C ASN A 113 -13.61 1.67 -14.14
N PHE A 114 -12.35 1.47 -14.51
CA PHE A 114 -11.69 0.16 -14.37
C PHE A 114 -11.20 -0.10 -12.95
N THR A 115 -10.56 0.88 -12.31
CA THR A 115 -10.03 0.68 -10.95
C THR A 115 -11.15 0.57 -9.93
N THR A 116 -12.20 1.39 -10.03
CA THR A 116 -13.40 1.27 -9.17
C THR A 116 -14.11 -0.07 -9.35
N ALA A 117 -14.29 -0.55 -10.58
CA ALA A 117 -14.88 -1.86 -10.83
C ALA A 117 -14.02 -3.00 -10.26
N GLY A 118 -12.70 -2.95 -10.47
CA GLY A 118 -11.75 -3.92 -9.93
C GLY A 118 -11.76 -3.97 -8.40
N MET A 119 -11.70 -2.82 -7.74
CA MET A 119 -11.77 -2.75 -6.27
C MET A 119 -13.10 -3.29 -5.72
N ARG A 120 -14.22 -3.07 -6.42
CA ARG A 120 -15.51 -3.66 -6.02
C ARG A 120 -15.49 -5.18 -6.14
N ALA A 121 -14.97 -5.72 -7.25
CA ALA A 121 -14.85 -7.16 -7.45
C ALA A 121 -13.95 -7.82 -6.38
N ILE A 122 -12.77 -7.23 -6.11
CA ILE A 122 -11.84 -7.73 -5.09
C ILE A 122 -12.50 -7.76 -3.70
N LYS A 123 -13.19 -6.68 -3.30
CA LYS A 123 -13.87 -6.62 -2.00
C LYS A 123 -14.93 -7.70 -1.83
N ILE A 124 -15.73 -7.93 -2.87
CA ILE A 124 -16.74 -9.00 -2.87
C ILE A 124 -16.07 -10.37 -2.79
N GLY A 125 -15.00 -10.59 -3.55
CA GLY A 125 -14.24 -11.85 -3.54
C GLY A 125 -13.61 -12.16 -2.17
N ILE A 126 -13.00 -11.17 -1.53
CA ILE A 126 -12.43 -11.32 -0.19
C ILE A 126 -13.54 -11.63 0.82
N ALA A 127 -14.66 -10.90 0.79
CA ALA A 127 -15.77 -11.13 1.70
C ALA A 127 -16.33 -12.56 1.60
N LEU A 128 -16.51 -13.06 0.36
CA LEU A 128 -16.96 -14.43 0.13
C LEU A 128 -15.92 -15.47 0.55
N GLY A 129 -14.63 -15.22 0.31
CA GLY A 129 -13.55 -16.10 0.76
C GLY A 129 -13.53 -16.24 2.27
N VAL A 130 -13.60 -15.12 3.00
CA VAL A 130 -13.63 -15.10 4.47
C VAL A 130 -14.89 -15.77 5.02
N ALA A 131 -16.05 -15.54 4.40
CA ALA A 131 -17.30 -16.20 4.79
C ALA A 131 -17.21 -17.72 4.58
N SER A 132 -16.61 -18.17 3.46
CA SER A 132 -16.41 -19.58 3.16
C SER A 132 -15.46 -20.26 4.16
N THR A 133 -14.33 -19.64 4.48
CA THR A 133 -13.40 -20.16 5.50
C THR A 133 -14.08 -20.23 6.87
N SER A 134 -14.82 -19.20 7.25
CA SER A 134 -15.59 -19.18 8.51
C SER A 134 -16.62 -20.32 8.56
N LEU A 135 -17.37 -20.54 7.48
CA LEU A 135 -18.36 -21.60 7.41
C LEU A 135 -17.72 -22.99 7.48
N LYS A 136 -16.58 -23.19 6.82
CA LYS A 136 -15.82 -24.44 6.85
C LYS A 136 -15.30 -24.78 8.25
N VAL A 137 -14.89 -23.76 9.01
CA VAL A 137 -14.51 -23.89 10.43
C VAL A 137 -15.73 -24.24 11.29
N LEU A 138 -16.85 -23.54 11.11
CA LEU A 138 -18.07 -23.77 11.90
C LEU A 138 -18.68 -25.16 11.67
N LEU A 139 -18.63 -25.67 10.44
CA LEU A 139 -19.15 -27.00 10.10
C LEU A 139 -18.21 -28.15 10.49
N GLY A 140 -17.03 -27.85 11.08
CA GLY A 140 -16.09 -28.87 11.55
C GLY A 140 -15.49 -29.74 10.45
N VAL A 141 -15.61 -29.32 9.18
CA VAL A 141 -15.06 -30.04 8.02
C VAL A 141 -13.53 -30.04 8.05
N ASP A 142 -12.93 -28.97 8.59
CA ASP A 142 -11.50 -28.93 8.94
C ASP A 142 -11.27 -29.56 10.32
N ARG A 143 -11.41 -30.88 10.39
CA ARG A 143 -11.02 -31.67 11.57
C ARG A 143 -9.52 -31.48 11.82
N SER A 144 -9.19 -30.81 12.92
CA SER A 144 -7.82 -30.75 13.44
C SER A 144 -7.42 -32.16 13.88
N TYR A 145 -6.54 -32.82 13.12
CA TYR A 145 -6.06 -34.18 13.37
C TYR A 145 -5.17 -34.34 14.63
N LEU A 146 -5.29 -33.44 15.62
CA LEU A 146 -4.58 -33.51 16.89
C LEU A 146 -5.31 -34.43 17.90
N GLY A 147 -5.62 -35.67 17.50
CA GLY A 147 -6.33 -36.59 18.39
C GLY A 147 -6.35 -38.07 18.01
N SER A 148 -5.57 -38.55 17.03
CA SER A 148 -5.58 -39.98 16.66
C SER A 148 -4.30 -40.76 16.95
N ASP A 149 -3.32 -40.21 17.67
CA ASP A 149 -2.16 -40.97 18.14
C ASP A 149 -2.23 -41.16 19.65
N GLN A 150 -3.15 -42.02 20.07
CA GLN A 150 -3.06 -42.66 21.38
C GLN A 150 -3.44 -44.14 21.21
N GLU A 151 -2.56 -44.85 20.48
CA GLU A 151 -2.31 -46.26 20.76
C GLU A 151 -1.58 -46.34 22.12
N VAL A 152 -2.20 -46.94 23.13
CA VAL A 152 -1.91 -48.27 23.73
C VAL A 152 -2.95 -48.53 24.82
#